data_AF-A0AAN7IWC3-F1
#
_entry.id   AF-A0AAN7IWC3-F1
#
_cell.length_a   1.000
_cell.length_b   1.000
_cell.length_c   1.000
_cell.angle_alpha   90.00
_cell.angle_beta   90.00
_cell.angle_gamma   90.00
#
_symmetry.space_group_name_H-M   'P 1'
#
loop_
_entity.id
_entity.type
_entity.pdbx_description
1 polymer ?
#
loop_
_entity_poly.entity_id
_entity_poly.type
_entity_poly.pdbx_seq_one_letter_code
_entity_poly.pdbx_strand_id
1 'polypeptide(L)'
;MPCLQKLRISQCPNLKSLPDFLFKTSLQEFSMVKCPILHERYQRGTGEDWAKISHIPNIKIDFITVQRDGQEVIRPIGLRRRV
;
A
#
# COMPACT_ATOMS: atom_id res chain seq x y z
N MET A 1 2.19 19.93 -13.11
CA MET A 1 2.39 19.01 -11.96
C MET A 1 2.16 17.59 -12.45
N PRO A 2 2.94 16.59 -12.00
CA PRO A 2 2.78 15.21 -12.45
C PRO A 2 1.39 14.67 -12.07
N CYS A 3 0.62 14.22 -13.06
CA CYS A 3 -0.74 13.71 -12.92
C CYS A 3 -0.76 12.18 -12.73
N LEU A 4 0.10 11.66 -11.85
CA LEU A 4 0.14 10.22 -11.60
C LEU A 4 -1.12 9.80 -10.85
N GLN A 5 -1.95 8.98 -11.49
CA GLN A 5 -3.19 8.45 -10.88
C GLN A 5 -3.02 7.03 -10.35
N LYS A 6 -2.11 6.24 -10.93
CA LYS A 6 -1.94 4.83 -10.59
C LYS A 6 -0.47 4.48 -10.43
N LEU A 7 -0.12 3.89 -9.30
CA LEU A 7 1.22 3.39 -9.01
C LEU A 7 1.15 1.89 -8.73
N ARG A 8 1.97 1.12 -9.44
CA ARG A 8 2.14 -0.31 -9.22
C ARG A 8 3.61 -0.65 -9.03
N ILE A 9 3.89 -1.40 -7.97
CA ILE A 9 5.22 -1.93 -7.67
C ILE A 9 5.10 -3.44 -7.63
N SER A 10 6.01 -4.17 -8.27
CA SER A 10 5.90 -5.63 -8.33
C SER A 10 7.27 -6.27 -8.32
N GLN A 11 7.45 -7.29 -7.47
CA GLN A 11 8.67 -8.10 -7.39
C GLN A 11 9.93 -7.28 -7.08
N CYS A 12 9.82 -6.34 -6.15
CA CYS A 12 10.94 -5.52 -5.70
C CYS A 12 11.32 -5.89 -4.25
N PRO A 13 12.08 -6.99 -4.03
CA PRO A 13 12.39 -7.48 -2.68
C PRO A 13 13.25 -6.52 -1.85
N ASN A 14 14.10 -5.73 -2.51
CA ASN A 14 15.07 -4.85 -1.87
C ASN A 14 14.63 -3.37 -1.81
N LEU A 15 13.43 -3.05 -2.29
CA LEU A 15 12.94 -1.67 -2.30
C LEU A 15 12.53 -1.27 -0.88
N LYS A 16 13.27 -0.34 -0.29
CA LYS A 16 13.13 0.01 1.14
C LYS A 16 12.11 1.11 1.40
N SER A 17 11.94 2.03 0.47
CA SER A 17 11.06 3.18 0.63
C SER A 17 10.65 3.74 -0.72
N LEU A 18 9.63 4.59 -0.70
CA LEU A 18 9.21 5.38 -1.85
C LEU A 18 9.46 6.86 -1.58
N PRO A 19 9.77 7.66 -2.61
CA PRO A 19 9.90 9.10 -2.47
C PRO A 19 8.62 9.76 -1.95
N ASP A 20 8.74 10.67 -0.97
CA ASP A 20 7.57 11.30 -0.34
C ASP A 20 6.72 12.13 -1.31
N PHE A 21 7.30 12.64 -2.40
CA PHE A 21 6.55 13.42 -3.39
C PHE A 21 5.47 12.58 -4.10
N LEU A 22 5.63 11.25 -4.22
CA LEU A 22 4.63 10.39 -4.84
C LEU A 22 3.31 10.41 -4.06
N PHE A 23 3.39 10.56 -2.74
CA PHE A 23 2.24 10.67 -1.85
C PHE A 23 1.63 12.06 -1.80
N LYS A 24 2.27 13.05 -2.43
CA LYS A 24 1.72 14.40 -2.60
C LYS A 24 1.02 14.57 -3.96
N THR A 25 1.06 13.54 -4.81
CA THR A 25 0.35 13.54 -6.10
C THR A 25 -1.09 13.05 -5.95
N SER A 26 -1.93 13.33 -6.95
CA SER A 26 -3.35 12.97 -7.00
C SER A 26 -3.60 11.46 -7.22
N LEU A 27 -2.84 10.60 -6.53
CA LEU A 27 -2.85 9.17 -6.71
C LEU A 27 -4.20 8.57 -6.29
N GLN A 28 -4.84 7.87 -7.21
CA GLN A 28 -6.13 7.22 -7.02
C GLN A 28 -5.97 5.72 -6.70
N GLU A 29 -4.90 5.10 -7.20
CA GLU A 29 -4.64 3.67 -6.99
C GLU A 29 -3.17 3.42 -6.65
N PHE A 30 -2.94 2.74 -5.54
CA PHE A 30 -1.65 2.20 -5.15
C PHE A 30 -1.73 0.68 -5.05
N SER A 31 -0.80 -0.01 -5.70
CA SER A 31 -0.67 -1.46 -5.58
C SER A 31 0.77 -1.88 -5.43
N MET A 32 1.03 -2.82 -4.53
CA MET A 32 2.33 -3.48 -4.45
C MET A 32 2.17 -4.99 -4.30
N VAL A 33 3.06 -5.76 -4.93
CA VAL A 33 3.02 -7.24 -4.91
C VAL A 33 4.42 -7.81 -4.80
N LYS A 34 4.64 -8.77 -3.90
CA LYS A 34 5.95 -9.42 -3.68
C LYS A 34 7.05 -8.41 -3.34
N CYS A 35 6.74 -7.45 -2.46
CA CYS A 35 7.65 -6.43 -1.96
C CYS A 35 7.71 -6.47 -0.43
N PRO A 36 8.40 -7.46 0.18
CA PRO A 36 8.37 -7.71 1.63
C PRO A 36 8.74 -6.51 2.50
N ILE A 37 9.79 -5.76 2.15
CA ILE A 37 10.23 -4.61 2.94
C ILE A 37 9.17 -3.50 2.93
N LEU A 38 8.62 -3.19 1.74
CA LEU A 38 7.52 -2.21 1.64
C LEU A 38 6.24 -2.72 2.30
N HIS A 39 5.98 -4.03 2.25
CA HIS A 39 4.83 -4.67 2.90
C HIS A 39 4.77 -4.37 4.39
N GLU A 40 5.90 -4.52 5.09
CA GLU A 40 5.98 -4.22 6.53
C GLU A 40 5.76 -2.74 6.81
N ARG A 41 6.39 -1.84 6.03
CA ARG A 41 6.29 -0.38 6.23
C ARG A 41 4.91 0.18 5.94
N TYR A 42 4.24 -0.32 4.91
CA TYR A 42 2.89 0.10 4.50
C TYR A 42 1.80 -0.84 5.04
N GLN A 43 2.10 -1.65 6.06
CA GLN A 43 1.08 -2.49 6.68
C GLN A 43 0.07 -1.60 7.42
N ARG A 44 -1.23 -1.73 7.12
CA ARG A 44 -2.29 -0.99 7.83
C ARG A 44 -2.26 -1.28 9.32
N GLY A 45 -2.25 -0.24 10.14
CA GLY A 45 -2.29 -0.30 11.61
C GLY A 45 -0.95 -0.54 12.30
N THR A 46 0.01 -1.21 11.67
CA THR A 46 1.31 -1.52 12.28
C THR A 46 2.51 -0.94 11.53
N GLY A 47 2.33 -0.57 10.27
CA GLY A 47 3.39 -0.04 9.42
C GLY A 47 3.65 1.44 9.69
N GLU A 48 4.93 1.77 9.87
CA GLU A 48 5.44 3.13 10.10
C GLU A 48 4.96 4.14 9.05
N ASP A 49 4.89 3.72 7.77
CA ASP A 49 4.57 4.59 6.66
C ASP A 49 3.10 4.49 6.20
N TRP A 50 2.23 3.79 6.94
CA TRP A 50 0.82 3.64 6.55
C TRP A 50 0.13 5.00 6.33
N ALA A 51 0.41 5.98 7.20
CA ALA A 51 -0.15 7.33 7.10
C ALA A 51 0.22 8.05 5.80
N LYS A 52 1.32 7.66 5.13
CA LYS A 52 1.72 8.24 3.84
C LYS A 52 0.81 7.79 2.71
N ILE A 53 0.19 6.61 2.80
CA ILE A 53 -0.65 6.05 1.73
C ILE A 53 -2.13 6.01 2.09
N SER A 54 -2.50 6.22 3.36
CA SER A 54 -3.88 6.05 3.85
C SER A 54 -4.91 6.95 3.17
N HIS A 55 -4.49 8.09 2.61
CA HIS A 55 -5.35 9.01 1.87
C HIS A 55 -5.68 8.53 0.45
N ILE A 56 -4.99 7.51 -0.07
CA ILE A 56 -5.19 6.99 -1.43
C ILE A 56 -6.48 6.16 -1.44
N PRO A 57 -7.45 6.41 -2.34
CA PRO A 57 -8.75 5.76 -2.26
C PRO A 57 -8.71 4.25 -2.54
N ASN A 58 -7.80 3.78 -3.40
CA ASN A 58 -7.68 2.36 -3.72
C ASN A 58 -6.27 1.84 -3.40
N ILE A 59 -6.17 0.92 -2.45
CA ILE A 59 -4.91 0.34 -1.98
C ILE A 59 -4.97 -1.19 -2.04
N LYS A 60 -4.04 -1.79 -2.77
CA LYS A 60 -3.84 -3.24 -2.85
C LYS A 60 -2.44 -3.60 -2.38
N ILE A 61 -2.37 -4.50 -1.40
CA ILE A 61 -1.12 -4.98 -0.84
C ILE A 61 -1.08 -6.50 -1.03
N ASP A 62 -0.11 -6.97 -1.81
CA ASP A 62 -0.06 -8.32 -2.36
C ASP A 62 -1.39 -8.71 -3.03
N PHE A 63 -2.04 -9.75 -2.54
CA PHE A 63 -3.32 -10.26 -3.06
C PHE A 63 -4.51 -9.76 -2.23
N ILE A 64 -4.31 -8.78 -1.35
CA ILE A 64 -5.31 -8.26 -0.41
C ILE A 64 -5.68 -6.82 -0.80
N THR A 65 -6.98 -6.57 -0.95
CA THR A 65 -7.49 -5.20 -1.05
C THR A 65 -7.63 -4.63 0.36
N VAL A 66 -6.93 -3.53 0.63
CA VAL A 66 -6.87 -2.90 1.96
C VAL A 66 -7.79 -1.69 2.03
N GLN A 67 -7.93 -0.97 0.93
CA GLN A 67 -8.81 0.18 0.81
C GLN A 67 -9.43 0.18 -0.59
N ARG A 68 -10.74 0.45 -0.65
CA ARG A 68 -11.49 0.58 -1.89
C ARG A 68 -12.40 1.78 -1.78
N ASP A 69 -12.34 2.68 -2.75
CA ASP A 69 -13.14 3.91 -2.78
C ASP A 69 -13.04 4.74 -1.47
N GLY A 70 -11.86 4.73 -0.85
CA GLY A 70 -11.58 5.41 0.42
C GLY A 70 -12.09 4.69 1.67
N GLN A 71 -12.78 3.56 1.51
CA GLN A 71 -13.31 2.76 2.61
C GLN A 71 -12.44 1.53 2.88
N GLU A 72 -12.32 1.17 4.16
CA GLU A 72 -11.67 -0.07 4.55
C GLU A 72 -12.51 -1.27 4.11
N VAL A 73 -11.88 -2.22 3.43
CA VAL A 73 -12.52 -3.49 3.14
C VAL A 73 -12.27 -4.41 4.32
N ILE A 74 -13.34 -4.87 4.98
CA ILE A 74 -13.28 -5.78 6.13
C ILE A 74 -12.39 -6.97 5.77
N ARG A 75 -11.29 -7.14 6.50
CA ARG A 75 -10.50 -8.37 6.44
C ARG A 75 -11.31 -9.48 7.11
N PRO A 76 -11.41 -10.70 6.55
CA PRO A 76 -11.71 -11.83 7.39
C PRO A 76 -10.65 -11.90 8.48
N ILE A 77 -11.11 -11.73 9.72
CA ILE A 77 -10.33 -11.88 10.94
C ILE A 77 -9.72 -13.29 10.89
N GLY A 78 -8.38 -13.42 10.86
CA GLY A 78 -7.76 -14.72 11.19
C GLY A 78 -6.61 -15.27 10.38
N LEU A 79 -6.06 -14.59 9.35
CA LEU A 79 -4.76 -15.05 8.80
C LEU A 79 -3.60 -14.59 9.69
N ARG A 80 -3.51 -15.16 10.90
CA ARG A 80 -2.21 -15.36 11.54
C ARG A 80 -1.44 -16.30 10.60
N ARG A 81 -0.45 -15.79 9.88
CA ARG A 81 0.62 -16.65 9.38
C ARG A 81 1.26 -17.26 10.62
N ARG A 82 0.89 -18.49 10.95
CA ARG A 82 1.73 -19.37 11.77
C ARG A 82 3.02 -19.53 10.99
N VAL A 83 4.09 -18.96 11.54
CA VAL A 83 5.44 -19.50 11.36
C VAL A 83 5.65 -20.45 12.53
#